data_AF-A0A2Z3III9-F1
#
_entry.id   AF-A0A2Z3III9-F1
#
_cell.length_a   1.000
_cell.length_b   1.000
_cell.length_c   1.000
_cell.angle_alpha   90.00
_cell.angle_beta   90.00
_cell.angle_gamma   90.00
#
_symmetry.space_group_name_H-M   'P 1'
#
loop_
_entity.id
_entity.type
_entity.pdbx_description
1 polymer ?
#
loop_
_entity_poly.entity_id
_entity_poly.type
_entity_poly.pdbx_seq_one_letter_code
_entity_poly.pdbx_strand_id
1 'polypeptide(L)'
;MSETQTLFALLRQSADAKAVDLIERLVREGEDYELNRINVPALAAKHGVDEERLIAAFLHAARLGLFELSWNVLCPGCGGVLDAGTSLKTVTRESYNCALCGAGYEPTLDEMVEVTFTVNSRVRRIGAHDPDKLPMWDYDRQFFWSSGVDLPDTERFQEILEEIVLDSMELPPGERASLSLQLPAEFVIVFEPITHEAQFIEVKGEPTRERQSLSIVYNGGHARHEPISLRPGPLRLSLENRTSKRVLPAVWIANDRLHEMLGRRRPFLTAKRLLSNQTFRDLYRTDTLDIDQRLKITSLTFLFTDLKGSTQLYERVGDLAAYDLVREHFGVLNEIVAAEAGAVVKTIGDAVMATFPTPDHALSAALRMREAMRALNERRGREDLLLKIGIHEGPCLAVMLNDRQDYFGQTVNIASRVQNLAASRSIFATGAVVEDPQTSRIIEGRGLHPTLQRTALRGMSDEFSVYEIP
;
A
#
# COMPACT_ATOMS: atom_id res chain seq x y z
N MET A 1 5.09 35.43 8.95
CA MET A 1 5.21 33.97 8.74
C MET A 1 5.04 33.69 7.26
N SER A 2 5.88 32.88 6.64
CA SER A 2 5.64 32.43 5.27
C SER A 2 4.36 31.57 5.21
N GLU A 3 3.73 31.44 4.03
CA GLU A 3 2.57 30.56 3.81
C GLU A 3 2.87 29.13 4.31
N THR A 4 4.06 28.62 4.00
CA THR A 4 4.57 27.32 4.48
C THR A 4 4.63 27.22 6.01
N GLN A 5 5.14 28.25 6.71
CA GLN A 5 5.17 28.24 8.18
C GLN A 5 3.77 28.20 8.80
N THR A 6 2.81 28.87 8.17
CA THR A 6 1.40 28.83 8.59
C THR A 6 0.81 27.42 8.41
N LEU A 7 1.10 26.76 7.28
CA LEU A 7 0.64 25.38 7.04
C LEU A 7 1.22 24.39 8.07
N PHE A 8 2.52 24.50 8.40
CA PHE A 8 3.11 23.67 9.46
C PHE A 8 2.56 23.98 10.85
N ALA A 9 2.22 25.24 11.14
CA ALA A 9 1.55 25.61 12.40
C ALA A 9 0.14 24.99 12.50
N LEU A 10 -0.60 24.92 11.40
CA LEU A 10 -1.89 24.22 11.34
C LEU A 10 -1.72 22.70 11.48
N LEU A 11 -0.72 22.12 10.80
CA LEU A 11 -0.45 20.69 10.88
C LEU A 11 -0.13 20.24 12.31
N ARG A 12 0.61 21.05 13.08
CA ARG A 12 0.89 20.78 14.51
C ARG A 12 -0.36 20.75 15.40
N GLN A 13 -1.48 21.32 14.96
CA GLN A 13 -2.74 21.27 15.71
C GLN A 13 -3.53 19.98 15.44
N SER A 14 -3.24 19.27 14.35
CA SER A 14 -4.00 18.09 13.92
C SER A 14 -3.19 16.79 13.89
N ALA A 15 -1.88 16.83 14.11
CA ALA A 15 -1.00 15.66 14.03
C ALA A 15 0.05 15.62 15.15
N ASP A 16 0.66 14.45 15.37
CA ASP A 16 1.67 14.25 16.40
C ASP A 16 2.91 15.14 16.17
N ALA A 17 3.35 15.83 17.22
CA ALA A 17 4.43 16.81 17.12
C ALA A 17 5.75 16.23 16.57
N LYS A 18 6.14 15.01 16.96
CA LYS A 18 7.39 14.38 16.47
C LYS A 18 7.29 14.05 14.99
N ALA A 19 6.13 13.58 14.53
CA ALA A 19 5.88 13.33 13.12
C ALA A 19 5.94 14.64 12.30
N VAL A 20 5.32 15.71 12.80
CA VAL A 20 5.35 17.02 12.12
C VAL A 20 6.75 17.61 12.05
N ASP A 21 7.53 17.52 13.13
CA ASP A 21 8.91 18.01 13.16
C ASP A 21 9.80 17.24 12.18
N LEU A 22 9.58 15.93 12.01
CA LEU A 22 10.26 15.13 11.00
C LEU A 22 9.89 15.59 9.58
N ILE A 23 8.60 15.77 9.29
CA ILE A 23 8.13 16.24 7.97
C ILE A 23 8.70 17.63 7.65
N GLU A 24 8.67 18.56 8.61
CA GLU A 24 9.19 19.92 8.40
C GLU A 24 10.71 19.91 8.14
N ARG A 25 11.46 19.11 8.89
CA ARG A 25 12.90 18.94 8.65
C ARG A 25 13.17 18.31 7.28
N LEU A 26 12.43 17.27 6.89
CA LEU A 26 12.57 16.64 5.57
C LEU A 26 12.32 17.65 4.45
N VAL A 27 11.28 18.48 4.54
CA VAL A 27 11.01 19.54 3.55
C VAL A 27 12.13 20.57 3.48
N ARG A 28 12.73 20.93 4.62
CA ARG A 28 13.78 21.96 4.69
C ARG A 28 15.15 21.45 4.23
N GLU A 29 15.51 20.23 4.60
CA GLU A 29 16.89 19.72 4.55
C GLU A 29 17.05 18.49 3.65
N GLY A 30 15.97 17.79 3.31
CA GLY A 30 16.03 16.58 2.50
C GLY A 30 16.43 16.86 1.05
N GLU A 31 17.00 15.86 0.40
CA GLU A 31 17.30 15.90 -1.03
C GLU A 31 16.00 15.90 -1.85
N ASP A 32 16.04 16.42 -3.08
CA ASP A 32 14.85 16.54 -3.93
C ASP A 32 14.16 15.18 -4.17
N TYR A 33 14.93 14.11 -4.37
CA TYR A 33 14.38 12.76 -4.55
C TYR A 33 13.75 12.20 -3.27
N GLU A 34 14.16 12.68 -2.08
CA GLU A 34 13.55 12.28 -0.79
C GLU A 34 12.20 12.97 -0.57
N LEU A 35 11.83 13.94 -1.41
CA LEU A 35 10.56 14.66 -1.37
C LEU A 35 9.58 14.27 -2.48
N ASN A 36 9.98 13.33 -3.34
CA ASN A 36 9.11 12.72 -4.34
C ASN A 36 8.80 11.27 -3.96
N ARG A 37 7.53 10.87 -4.08
CA ARG A 37 7.04 9.50 -3.81
C ARG A 37 7.56 8.93 -2.48
N ILE A 38 7.37 9.69 -1.41
CA ILE A 38 7.85 9.33 -0.07
C ILE A 38 7.22 8.01 0.39
N ASN A 39 8.08 7.05 0.73
CA ASN A 39 7.74 5.82 1.43
C ASN A 39 7.63 6.09 2.95
N VAL A 40 6.42 6.29 3.44
CA VAL A 40 6.19 6.66 4.85
C VAL A 40 6.66 5.56 5.83
N PRO A 41 6.37 4.26 5.63
CA PRO A 41 6.91 3.19 6.47
C PRO A 41 8.45 3.17 6.52
N ALA A 42 9.12 3.30 5.38
CA ALA A 42 10.59 3.33 5.35
C ALA A 42 11.15 4.57 6.06
N LEU A 43 10.51 5.72 5.91
CA LEU A 43 10.88 6.96 6.60
C LEU A 43 10.68 6.85 8.12
N ALA A 44 9.56 6.26 8.56
CA ALA A 44 9.28 6.00 9.98
C ALA A 44 10.37 5.11 10.59
N ALA A 45 10.69 3.99 9.93
CA ALA A 45 11.74 3.07 10.36
C ALA A 45 13.13 3.74 10.42
N LYS A 46 13.51 4.52 9.39
CA LYS A 46 14.79 5.25 9.32
C LYS A 46 14.98 6.22 10.48
N HIS A 47 13.90 6.86 10.96
CA HIS A 47 13.96 7.90 12.00
C HIS A 47 13.42 7.46 13.37
N GLY A 48 12.98 6.21 13.53
CA GLY A 48 12.42 5.71 14.79
C GLY A 48 11.15 6.45 15.24
N VAL A 49 10.33 6.87 14.30
CA VAL A 49 9.03 7.51 14.55
C VAL A 49 7.93 6.46 14.40
N ASP A 50 6.87 6.59 15.19
CA ASP A 50 5.69 5.72 15.09
C ASP A 50 5.06 5.84 13.68
N GLU A 51 4.90 4.70 13.01
CA GLU A 51 4.46 4.64 11.63
C GLU A 51 3.04 5.20 11.45
N GLU A 52 2.09 4.82 12.30
CA GLU A 52 0.69 5.24 12.17
C GLU A 52 0.52 6.74 12.42
N ARG A 53 1.26 7.30 13.39
CA ARG A 53 1.31 8.75 13.62
C ARG A 53 1.92 9.50 12.44
N LEU A 54 2.94 8.93 11.80
CA LEU A 54 3.57 9.54 10.63
C LEU A 54 2.65 9.49 9.40
N ILE A 55 1.97 8.36 9.17
CA ILE A 55 0.93 8.22 8.12
C ILE A 55 -0.17 9.27 8.34
N ALA A 56 -0.70 9.38 9.56
CA ALA A 56 -1.72 10.38 9.89
C ALA A 56 -1.22 11.81 9.64
N ALA A 57 0.03 12.12 10.01
CA ALA A 57 0.63 13.42 9.76
C ALA A 57 0.74 13.74 8.26
N PHE A 58 1.18 12.78 7.43
CA PHE A 58 1.21 12.96 5.97
C PHE A 58 -0.18 13.14 5.35
N LEU A 59 -1.19 12.43 5.84
CA LEU A 59 -2.57 12.58 5.40
C LEU A 59 -3.12 13.99 5.71
N HIS A 60 -2.90 14.48 6.94
CA HIS A 60 -3.24 15.86 7.29
C HIS A 60 -2.45 16.87 6.47
N ALA A 61 -1.15 16.63 6.26
CA ALA A 61 -0.30 17.49 5.45
C ALA A 61 -0.80 17.56 4.00
N ALA A 62 -1.19 16.43 3.42
CA ALA A 62 -1.78 16.38 2.08
C ALA A 62 -3.11 17.16 2.02
N ARG A 63 -3.97 17.00 3.03
CA ARG A 63 -5.24 17.72 3.11
C ARG A 63 -5.06 19.24 3.26
N LEU A 64 -3.96 19.68 3.87
CA LEU A 64 -3.55 21.09 4.00
C LEU A 64 -2.83 21.62 2.75
N GLY A 65 -2.52 20.78 1.77
CA GLY A 65 -1.80 21.17 0.55
C GLY A 65 -0.27 21.23 0.70
N LEU A 66 0.28 20.64 1.77
CA LEU A 66 1.74 20.51 1.92
C LEU A 66 2.31 19.45 0.97
N PHE A 67 1.54 18.38 0.75
CA PHE A 67 1.90 17.24 -0.08
C PHE A 67 0.75 16.87 -1.00
N GLU A 68 1.07 16.18 -2.08
CA GLU A 68 0.14 15.52 -2.98
C GLU A 68 0.21 14.02 -2.72
N LEU A 69 -0.95 13.40 -2.54
CA LEU A 69 -1.08 11.95 -2.38
C LEU A 69 -1.21 11.31 -3.77
N SER A 70 -0.48 10.23 -4.01
CA SER A 70 -0.53 9.49 -5.27
C SER A 70 -0.68 7.98 -5.05
N TRP A 71 -1.30 7.31 -6.01
CA TRP A 71 -1.51 5.87 -6.06
C TRP A 71 -0.72 5.32 -7.25
N ASN A 72 0.17 4.37 -7.01
CA ASN A 72 1.10 3.83 -7.98
C ASN A 72 0.85 2.32 -8.11
N VAL A 73 0.49 1.86 -9.31
CA VAL A 73 0.35 0.43 -9.60
C VAL A 73 1.73 -0.13 -9.91
N LEU A 74 2.14 -1.19 -9.23
CA LEU A 74 3.47 -1.73 -9.25
C LEU A 74 3.51 -3.10 -9.92
N CYS A 75 4.64 -3.39 -10.56
CA CYS A 75 5.00 -4.75 -10.95
C CYS A 75 5.50 -5.52 -9.72
N PRO A 76 4.89 -6.64 -9.33
CA PRO A 76 5.35 -7.44 -8.19
C PRO A 76 6.71 -8.10 -8.45
N GLY A 77 7.09 -8.31 -9.72
CA GLY A 77 8.39 -8.89 -10.08
C GLY A 77 9.54 -7.89 -9.91
N CYS A 78 9.53 -6.79 -10.67
CA CYS A 78 10.65 -5.84 -10.70
C CYS A 78 10.46 -4.62 -9.79
N GLY A 79 9.25 -4.34 -9.29
CA GLY A 79 8.96 -3.14 -8.50
C GLY A 79 8.86 -1.87 -9.34
N GLY A 80 8.82 -1.98 -10.67
CA GLY A 80 8.57 -0.85 -11.56
C GLY A 80 7.13 -0.37 -11.46
N VAL A 81 6.91 0.94 -11.55
CA VAL A 81 5.59 1.56 -11.57
C VAL A 81 5.00 1.39 -12.97
N LEU A 82 3.83 0.77 -13.05
CA LEU A 82 3.11 0.46 -14.27
C LEU A 82 2.06 1.52 -14.62
N ASP A 83 1.55 2.21 -13.60
CA ASP A 83 0.60 3.30 -13.74
C ASP A 83 0.62 4.17 -12.47
N ALA A 84 0.24 5.43 -12.58
CA ALA A 84 0.19 6.35 -11.45
C ALA A 84 -0.95 7.35 -11.60
N GLY A 85 -1.65 7.64 -10.50
CA GLY A 85 -2.75 8.61 -10.48
C GLY A 85 -2.93 9.29 -9.13
N THR A 86 -3.64 10.41 -9.13
CA THR A 86 -3.98 11.17 -7.91
C THR A 86 -5.23 10.64 -7.20
N SER A 87 -5.94 9.70 -7.82
CA SER A 87 -7.13 9.06 -7.26
C SER A 87 -7.10 7.57 -7.57
N LEU A 88 -7.56 6.76 -6.63
CA LEU A 88 -7.64 5.31 -6.82
C LEU A 88 -8.65 4.94 -7.92
N LYS A 89 -9.53 5.87 -8.31
CA LYS A 89 -10.41 5.80 -9.48
C LYS A 89 -9.68 5.56 -10.80
N THR A 90 -8.41 5.94 -10.92
CA THR A 90 -7.63 5.72 -12.14
C THR A 90 -7.18 4.27 -12.29
N VAL A 91 -7.20 3.48 -11.21
CA VAL A 91 -6.85 2.06 -11.21
C VAL A 91 -8.01 1.25 -11.81
N THR A 92 -8.03 1.15 -13.14
CA THR A 92 -9.19 0.62 -13.89
C THR A 92 -8.89 -0.60 -14.74
N ARG A 93 -7.61 -0.94 -14.97
CA ARG A 93 -7.27 -2.05 -15.88
C ARG A 93 -7.48 -3.40 -15.20
N GLU A 94 -8.14 -4.32 -15.94
CA GLU A 94 -8.27 -5.73 -15.55
C GLU A 94 -6.90 -6.41 -15.42
N SER A 95 -5.93 -5.99 -16.24
CA SER A 95 -4.54 -6.44 -16.14
C SER A 95 -3.54 -5.34 -16.48
N TYR A 96 -2.36 -5.41 -15.86
CA TYR A 96 -1.20 -4.58 -16.17
C TYR A 96 -0.07 -5.45 -16.70
N ASN A 97 0.63 -4.96 -17.71
CA ASN A 97 1.78 -5.62 -18.31
C ASN A 97 3.04 -4.85 -17.95
N CYS A 98 4.01 -5.52 -17.35
CA CYS A 98 5.30 -4.90 -17.08
C CYS A 98 6.21 -5.02 -18.30
N ALA A 99 6.72 -3.90 -18.78
CA ALA A 99 7.68 -3.85 -19.88
C ALA A 99 8.98 -4.57 -19.55
N LEU A 100 9.49 -4.40 -18.33
CA LEU A 100 10.79 -4.94 -17.94
C LEU A 100 10.80 -6.45 -17.69
N CYS A 101 9.83 -7.01 -16.95
CA CYS A 101 9.78 -8.46 -16.70
C CYS A 101 8.95 -9.24 -17.73
N GLY A 102 8.21 -8.55 -18.61
CA GLY A 102 7.37 -9.17 -19.63
C GLY A 102 6.15 -9.93 -19.09
N ALA A 103 5.80 -9.81 -17.80
CA ALA A 103 4.67 -10.51 -17.19
C ALA A 103 3.41 -9.64 -17.09
N GLY A 104 2.25 -10.30 -17.12
CA GLY A 104 0.93 -9.68 -16.93
C GLY A 104 0.39 -10.01 -15.54
N TYR A 105 -0.25 -9.04 -14.89
CA TYR A 105 -0.73 -9.17 -13.51
C TYR A 105 -2.12 -8.55 -13.35
N GLU A 106 -2.97 -9.19 -12.55
CA GLU A 106 -4.21 -8.58 -12.05
C GLU A 106 -3.89 -7.75 -10.79
N PRO A 107 -4.31 -6.48 -10.72
CA PRO A 107 -3.98 -5.62 -9.59
C PRO A 107 -4.67 -6.09 -8.29
N THR A 108 -3.90 -6.25 -7.21
CA THR A 108 -4.42 -6.38 -5.84
C THR A 108 -3.99 -5.20 -4.99
N LEU A 109 -4.88 -4.72 -4.11
CA LEU A 109 -4.60 -3.54 -3.28
C LEU A 109 -3.60 -3.79 -2.16
N ASP A 110 -3.45 -5.05 -1.78
CA ASP A 110 -2.56 -5.54 -0.73
C ASP A 110 -1.08 -5.46 -1.10
N GLU A 111 -0.74 -5.61 -2.39
CA GLU A 111 0.66 -5.78 -2.82
C GLU A 111 1.04 -4.92 -4.02
N MET A 112 0.10 -4.63 -4.94
CA MET A 112 0.43 -3.96 -6.19
C MET A 112 0.14 -2.46 -6.19
N VAL A 113 -0.64 -1.94 -5.24
CA VAL A 113 -0.96 -0.50 -5.24
C VAL A 113 -0.26 0.18 -4.06
N GLU A 114 0.75 0.96 -4.39
CA GLU A 114 1.53 1.77 -3.46
C GLU A 114 0.93 3.17 -3.33
N VAL A 115 0.91 3.69 -2.11
CA VAL A 115 0.54 5.07 -1.80
C VAL A 115 1.78 5.83 -1.40
N THR A 116 2.02 6.97 -2.04
CA THR A 116 3.13 7.85 -1.71
C THR A 116 2.71 9.30 -1.63
N PHE A 117 3.59 10.12 -1.05
CA PHE A 117 3.39 11.56 -0.90
C PHE A 117 4.52 12.31 -1.59
N THR A 118 4.19 13.31 -2.40
CA THR A 118 5.16 14.20 -3.05
C THR A 118 4.94 15.62 -2.55
N VAL A 119 6.01 16.34 -2.20
CA VAL A 119 5.89 17.73 -1.72
C VAL A 119 5.18 18.59 -2.76
N ASN A 120 4.28 19.48 -2.35
CA ASN A 120 3.64 20.39 -3.29
C ASN A 120 4.62 21.48 -3.74
N SER A 121 4.59 21.84 -5.03
CA SER A 121 5.50 22.83 -5.61
C SER A 121 5.41 24.24 -5.00
N ARG A 122 4.29 24.59 -4.35
CA ARG A 122 4.12 25.84 -3.60
C ARG A 122 4.89 25.85 -2.26
N VAL A 123 5.17 24.66 -1.72
CA VAL A 123 5.93 24.49 -0.47
C VAL A 123 7.42 24.50 -0.75
N ARG A 124 7.86 23.63 -1.66
CA ARG A 124 9.23 23.53 -2.16
C ARG A 124 9.18 22.94 -3.56
N ARG A 125 9.74 23.65 -4.54
CA ARG A 125 9.88 23.13 -5.89
C ARG A 125 11.07 22.16 -5.93
N ILE A 126 10.85 20.97 -6.48
CA ILE A 126 11.87 19.94 -6.69
C ILE A 126 11.91 19.52 -8.17
N GLY A 127 12.98 18.83 -8.58
CA GLY A 127 13.11 18.32 -9.95
C GLY A 127 11.92 17.48 -10.44
N ALA A 128 11.30 16.69 -9.55
CA ALA A 128 10.15 15.84 -9.88
C ALA A 128 8.89 16.61 -10.31
N HIS A 129 8.79 17.92 -10.06
CA HIS A 129 7.68 18.75 -10.59
C HIS A 129 7.81 19.04 -12.10
N ASP A 130 8.95 18.70 -12.71
CA ASP A 130 9.21 18.85 -14.14
C ASP A 130 9.97 17.60 -14.64
N PRO A 131 9.30 16.42 -14.69
CA PRO A 131 9.96 15.14 -14.95
C PRO A 131 10.62 15.07 -16.33
N ASP A 132 10.14 15.86 -17.29
CA ASP A 132 10.70 15.95 -18.65
C ASP A 132 12.07 16.67 -18.67
N LYS A 133 12.50 17.27 -17.55
CA LYS A 133 13.83 17.90 -17.39
C LYS A 133 14.76 17.13 -16.47
N LEU A 134 14.31 16.05 -15.85
CA LEU A 134 15.17 15.26 -14.99
C LEU A 134 16.29 14.59 -15.82
N PRO A 135 17.52 14.49 -15.29
CA PRO A 135 18.50 13.56 -15.82
C PRO A 135 17.92 12.14 -15.90
N MET A 136 18.37 11.35 -16.87
CA MET A 136 17.84 10.01 -17.13
C MET A 136 17.75 9.13 -15.87
N TRP A 137 18.84 9.04 -15.11
CA TRP A 137 18.89 8.18 -13.93
C TRP A 137 18.11 8.72 -12.73
N ASP A 138 17.91 10.04 -12.67
CA ASP A 138 17.02 10.65 -11.68
C ASP A 138 15.55 10.37 -12.03
N TYR A 139 15.20 10.35 -13.33
CA TYR A 139 13.89 9.91 -13.78
C TYR A 139 13.64 8.45 -13.41
N ASP A 140 14.58 7.55 -13.71
CA ASP A 140 14.42 6.13 -13.36
C ASP A 140 14.24 5.91 -11.86
N ARG A 141 15.08 6.57 -11.05
CA ARG A 141 15.01 6.51 -9.58
C ARG A 141 13.68 7.01 -9.03
N GLN A 142 13.13 8.08 -9.60
CA GLN A 142 11.99 8.79 -9.04
C GLN A 142 10.63 8.42 -9.64
N PHE A 143 10.61 7.94 -10.88
CA PHE A 143 9.39 7.70 -11.66
C PHE A 143 9.21 6.27 -12.12
N PHE A 144 10.29 5.59 -12.52
CA PHE A 144 10.17 4.20 -12.97
C PHE A 144 10.13 3.24 -11.78
N TRP A 145 11.06 3.33 -10.84
CA TRP A 145 11.07 2.45 -9.68
C TRP A 145 10.10 2.90 -8.60
N SER A 146 9.40 1.94 -7.99
CA SER A 146 8.59 2.18 -6.80
C SER A 146 9.46 2.52 -5.60
N SER A 147 8.84 3.14 -4.60
CA SER A 147 9.51 3.45 -3.34
C SER A 147 9.82 2.19 -2.50
N GLY A 148 9.26 1.03 -2.88
CA GLY A 148 9.55 -0.29 -2.33
C GLY A 148 10.84 -0.95 -2.86
N VAL A 149 11.45 -0.40 -3.93
CA VAL A 149 12.81 -0.79 -4.36
C VAL A 149 13.81 0.01 -3.52
N ASP A 150 14.62 -0.67 -2.72
CA ASP A 150 15.63 -0.03 -1.86
C ASP A 150 16.90 0.30 -2.66
N LEU A 151 16.75 1.27 -3.57
CA LEU A 151 17.84 1.82 -4.35
C LEU A 151 18.84 2.52 -3.42
N PRO A 152 20.16 2.34 -3.65
CA PRO A 152 21.18 2.96 -2.82
C PRO A 152 21.27 4.48 -3.02
N ASP A 153 22.20 5.14 -2.33
CA ASP A 153 22.52 6.54 -2.59
C ASP A 153 23.01 6.77 -4.04
N THR A 154 23.14 8.05 -4.42
CA THR A 154 23.46 8.44 -5.81
C THR A 154 24.78 7.87 -6.30
N GLU A 155 25.84 7.89 -5.48
CA GLU A 155 27.17 7.41 -5.86
C GLU A 155 27.13 5.90 -6.11
N ARG A 156 26.59 5.13 -5.16
CA ARG A 156 26.52 3.67 -5.30
C ARG A 156 25.53 3.23 -6.38
N PHE A 157 24.50 4.03 -6.67
CA PHE A 157 23.59 3.77 -7.78
C PHE A 157 24.28 3.93 -9.12
N GLN A 158 25.10 4.98 -9.29
CA GLN A 158 25.90 5.18 -10.49
C GLN A 158 26.90 4.04 -10.73
N GLU A 159 27.60 3.58 -9.69
CA GLU A 159 28.50 2.42 -9.79
C GLU A 159 27.77 1.16 -10.30
N ILE A 160 26.55 0.91 -9.81
CA ILE A 160 25.74 -0.22 -10.29
C ILE A 160 25.38 -0.04 -11.76
N LEU A 161 24.98 1.17 -12.17
CA LEU A 161 24.61 1.47 -13.55
C LEU A 161 25.77 1.22 -14.52
N GLU A 162 27.00 1.57 -14.15
CA GLU A 162 28.21 1.29 -14.96
C GLU A 162 28.44 -0.21 -15.18
N GLU A 163 28.03 -1.06 -14.25
CA GLU A 163 28.16 -2.53 -14.36
C GLU A 163 27.04 -3.17 -15.21
N ILE A 164 25.86 -2.56 -15.26
CA ILE A 164 24.66 -3.18 -15.84
C ILE A 164 24.16 -2.48 -17.12
N VAL A 165 24.69 -1.31 -17.48
CA VAL A 165 24.25 -0.55 -18.66
C VAL A 165 25.40 -0.49 -19.66
N LEU A 166 25.19 -1.08 -20.85
CA LEU A 166 26.14 -1.02 -21.95
C LEU A 166 26.24 0.37 -22.56
N ASP A 167 25.10 1.02 -22.75
CA ASP A 167 24.99 2.38 -23.30
C ASP A 167 23.58 2.92 -23.06
N SER A 168 23.43 4.24 -23.09
CA SER A 168 22.17 4.94 -22.85
C SER A 168 22.14 6.29 -23.55
N MET A 169 20.96 6.78 -23.90
CA MET A 169 20.83 8.13 -24.45
C MET A 169 19.48 8.77 -24.13
N GLU A 170 19.43 10.09 -24.23
CA GLU A 170 18.19 10.85 -24.36
C GLU A 170 17.90 11.10 -25.84
N LEU A 171 16.69 10.75 -26.27
CA LEU A 171 16.25 10.91 -27.67
C LEU A 171 15.00 11.82 -27.72
N PRO A 172 15.14 13.06 -28.22
CA PRO A 172 14.03 14.00 -28.33
C PRO A 172 12.88 13.53 -29.24
N PRO A 173 11.67 14.13 -29.12
CA PRO A 173 10.54 13.82 -29.98
C PRO A 173 10.88 13.99 -31.48
N GLY A 174 10.53 12.99 -32.29
CA GLY A 174 10.73 13.02 -33.75
C GLY A 174 12.15 12.72 -34.23
N GLU A 175 13.10 12.52 -33.31
CA GLU A 175 14.50 12.29 -33.66
C GLU A 175 14.85 10.83 -33.89
N ARG A 176 16.00 10.63 -34.54
CA ARG A 176 16.61 9.32 -34.81
C ARG A 176 18.07 9.33 -34.38
N ALA A 177 18.50 8.24 -33.77
CA ALA A 177 19.88 8.05 -33.35
C ALA A 177 20.34 6.62 -33.60
N SER A 178 21.65 6.37 -33.48
CA SER A 178 22.18 5.01 -33.50
C SER A 178 23.31 4.81 -32.52
N LEU A 179 23.29 3.69 -31.81
CA LEU A 179 24.36 3.23 -30.92
C LEU A 179 25.21 2.17 -31.62
N SER A 180 26.50 2.16 -31.31
CA SER A 180 27.43 1.11 -31.71
C SER A 180 27.89 0.37 -30.47
N LEU A 181 27.40 -0.84 -30.31
CA LEU A 181 27.54 -1.64 -29.08
C LEU A 181 28.39 -2.87 -29.35
N GLN A 182 29.00 -3.40 -28.30
CA GLN A 182 29.60 -4.72 -28.30
C GLN A 182 28.74 -5.62 -27.39
N LEU A 183 27.96 -6.52 -27.98
CA LEU A 183 27.07 -7.40 -27.22
C LEU A 183 27.89 -8.45 -26.44
N PRO A 184 27.71 -8.55 -25.11
CA PRO A 184 28.28 -9.63 -24.30
C PRO A 184 27.52 -10.94 -24.53
N ALA A 185 28.09 -12.07 -24.10
CA ALA A 185 27.40 -13.37 -24.11
C ALA A 185 26.43 -13.49 -22.91
N GLU A 186 25.57 -12.50 -22.74
CA GLU A 186 24.61 -12.35 -21.65
C GLU A 186 23.25 -11.93 -22.20
N PHE A 187 22.20 -12.09 -21.40
CA PHE A 187 20.87 -11.61 -21.79
C PHE A 187 20.82 -10.08 -21.71
N VAL A 188 20.38 -9.43 -22.79
CA VAL A 188 20.38 -7.97 -22.93
C VAL A 188 18.96 -7.45 -23.10
N ILE A 189 18.66 -6.31 -22.50
CA ILE A 189 17.36 -5.65 -22.56
C ILE A 189 17.58 -4.22 -23.06
N VAL A 190 16.99 -3.86 -24.20
CA VAL A 190 16.86 -2.44 -24.56
C VAL A 190 15.58 -1.95 -23.89
N PHE A 191 15.72 -1.16 -22.84
CA PHE A 191 14.62 -0.71 -21.99
C PHE A 191 14.44 0.80 -22.09
N GLU A 192 13.18 1.24 -22.20
CA GLU A 192 12.79 2.64 -22.24
C GLU A 192 11.71 2.91 -21.18
N PRO A 193 12.02 3.74 -20.16
CA PRO A 193 11.20 3.90 -18.96
C PRO A 193 10.00 4.85 -19.13
N ILE A 194 9.99 5.77 -20.11
CA ILE A 194 8.93 6.78 -20.25
C ILE A 194 7.68 6.19 -20.93
N THR A 195 7.86 5.42 -21.99
CA THR A 195 6.80 4.77 -22.76
C THR A 195 6.54 3.34 -22.29
N HIS A 196 7.36 2.83 -21.35
CA HIS A 196 7.32 1.45 -20.88
C HIS A 196 7.46 0.46 -22.06
N GLU A 197 8.45 0.67 -22.91
CA GLU A 197 8.78 -0.22 -24.03
C GLU A 197 10.08 -0.99 -23.74
N ALA A 198 10.14 -2.26 -24.16
CA ALA A 198 11.32 -3.10 -23.97
C ALA A 198 11.52 -4.07 -25.15
N GLN A 199 12.78 -4.26 -25.56
CA GLN A 199 13.20 -5.31 -26.48
C GLN A 199 14.18 -6.24 -25.78
N PHE A 200 13.82 -7.52 -25.70
CA PHE A 200 14.64 -8.56 -25.12
C PHE A 200 15.56 -9.20 -26.18
N ILE A 201 16.82 -9.41 -25.84
CA ILE A 201 17.83 -9.96 -26.72
C ILE A 201 18.53 -11.12 -26.00
N GLU A 202 18.27 -12.34 -26.46
CA GLU A 202 19.05 -13.52 -26.08
C GLU A 202 20.36 -13.52 -26.87
N VAL A 203 21.47 -13.13 -26.23
CA VAL A 203 22.78 -13.16 -26.88
C VAL A 203 23.43 -14.52 -26.66
N LYS A 204 23.48 -15.35 -27.71
CA LYS A 204 23.94 -16.74 -27.65
C LYS A 204 24.67 -17.20 -28.92
N GLY A 205 25.39 -18.32 -28.79
CA GLY A 205 26.19 -18.90 -29.88
C GLY A 205 27.60 -18.32 -29.98
N GLU A 206 28.33 -18.74 -31.02
CA GLU A 206 29.72 -18.33 -31.24
C GLU A 206 29.85 -16.83 -31.51
N PRO A 207 30.83 -16.13 -30.89
CA PRO A 207 31.08 -14.72 -31.14
C PRO A 207 31.33 -14.41 -32.63
N THR A 208 30.75 -13.32 -33.12
CA THR A 208 30.90 -12.86 -34.50
C THR A 208 31.67 -11.55 -34.59
N ARG A 209 32.39 -11.35 -35.70
CA ARG A 209 32.97 -10.06 -36.10
C ARG A 209 32.09 -9.29 -37.09
N GLU A 210 31.06 -9.95 -37.63
CA GLU A 210 30.10 -9.33 -38.53
C GLU A 210 29.19 -8.39 -37.74
N ARG A 211 29.02 -7.17 -38.27
CA ARG A 211 28.14 -6.17 -37.64
C ARG A 211 26.67 -6.57 -37.82
N GLN A 212 26.00 -6.84 -36.71
CA GLN A 212 24.57 -7.08 -36.64
C GLN A 212 23.81 -5.73 -36.57
N SER A 213 22.54 -5.71 -36.95
CA SER A 213 21.72 -4.48 -36.93
C SER A 213 20.35 -4.75 -36.32
N LEU A 214 19.89 -3.83 -35.47
CA LEU A 214 18.55 -3.84 -34.87
C LEU A 214 17.97 -2.44 -34.96
N SER A 215 16.66 -2.33 -35.21
CA SER A 215 15.95 -1.05 -35.25
C SER A 215 14.75 -1.08 -34.32
N ILE A 216 14.60 -0.06 -33.48
CA ILE A 216 13.49 0.10 -32.55
C ILE A 216 12.84 1.47 -32.81
N VAL A 217 11.51 1.48 -32.85
CA VAL A 217 10.71 2.67 -33.08
C VAL A 217 9.75 2.85 -31.91
N TYR A 218 10.01 3.86 -31.08
CA TYR A 218 9.15 4.22 -29.97
C TYR A 218 7.93 4.97 -30.50
N ASN A 219 6.74 4.42 -30.33
CA ASN A 219 5.49 5.03 -30.82
C ASN A 219 4.42 5.16 -29.73
N GLY A 220 4.75 4.81 -28.48
CA GLY A 220 3.84 4.87 -27.33
C GLY A 220 2.85 3.70 -27.27
N GLY A 221 2.95 2.75 -28.20
CA GLY A 221 2.26 1.47 -28.11
C GLY A 221 3.00 0.56 -27.14
N HIS A 222 2.27 -0.05 -26.19
CA HIS A 222 2.83 -1.06 -25.29
C HIS A 222 3.01 -2.41 -26.03
N ALA A 223 3.74 -2.40 -27.13
CA ALA A 223 3.98 -3.59 -27.93
C ALA A 223 4.96 -4.49 -27.18
N ARG A 224 4.50 -5.70 -26.81
CA ARG A 224 5.40 -6.74 -26.33
C ARG A 224 6.25 -7.22 -27.50
N HIS A 225 7.55 -6.99 -27.42
CA HIS A 225 8.48 -7.59 -28.36
C HIS A 225 8.88 -8.99 -27.87
N GLU A 226 8.67 -10.00 -28.72
CA GLU A 226 9.23 -11.33 -28.46
C GLU A 226 10.76 -11.23 -28.36
N PRO A 227 11.40 -12.03 -27.48
CA PRO A 227 12.84 -12.08 -27.43
C PRO A 227 13.42 -12.44 -28.78
N ILE A 228 14.40 -11.66 -29.23
CA ILE A 228 15.17 -11.97 -30.43
C ILE A 228 16.49 -12.64 -30.05
N SER A 229 17.04 -13.45 -30.94
CA SER A 229 18.36 -14.07 -30.75
C SER A 229 19.42 -13.36 -31.58
N LEU A 230 20.51 -12.94 -30.95
CA LEU A 230 21.71 -12.38 -31.60
C LEU A 230 22.96 -13.10 -31.12
N ARG A 231 24.09 -12.94 -31.82
CA ARG A 231 25.39 -13.48 -31.40
C ARG A 231 26.20 -12.45 -30.61
N PRO A 232 27.07 -12.87 -29.67
CA PRO A 232 28.04 -11.96 -29.05
C PRO A 232 28.87 -11.28 -30.14
N GLY A 233 29.02 -9.96 -30.12
CA GLY A 233 29.59 -9.27 -31.28
C GLY A 233 29.15 -7.82 -31.45
N PRO A 234 29.66 -7.13 -32.48
CA PRO A 234 29.28 -5.75 -32.77
C PRO A 234 27.81 -5.65 -33.21
N LEU A 235 27.07 -4.74 -32.59
CA LEU A 235 25.68 -4.41 -32.89
C LEU A 235 25.57 -2.92 -33.25
N ARG A 236 24.87 -2.61 -34.34
CA ARG A 236 24.35 -1.28 -34.62
C ARG A 236 22.86 -1.22 -34.26
N LEU A 237 22.55 -0.50 -33.18
CA LEU A 237 21.19 -0.29 -32.72
C LEU A 237 20.69 1.06 -33.26
N SER A 238 19.64 1.06 -34.06
CA SER A 238 19.01 2.29 -34.58
C SER A 238 17.72 2.56 -33.80
N LEU A 239 17.55 3.78 -33.32
CA LEU A 239 16.45 4.19 -32.46
C LEU A 239 15.71 5.35 -33.14
N GLU A 240 14.39 5.31 -33.14
CA GLU A 240 13.53 6.38 -33.66
C GLU A 240 12.45 6.70 -32.63
N ASN A 241 12.34 7.97 -32.23
CA ASN A 241 11.28 8.42 -31.35
C ASN A 241 10.16 9.06 -32.17
N ARG A 242 9.01 8.40 -32.26
CA ARG A 242 7.78 8.93 -32.90
C ARG A 242 6.74 9.40 -31.89
N THR A 243 7.08 9.45 -30.61
CA THR A 243 6.20 9.96 -29.58
C THR A 243 6.24 11.48 -29.52
N SER A 244 5.35 12.08 -28.72
CA SER A 244 5.33 13.53 -28.47
C SER A 244 6.26 13.96 -27.34
N LYS A 245 6.93 13.02 -26.66
CA LYS A 245 7.83 13.27 -25.54
C LYS A 245 9.23 12.76 -25.86
N ARG A 246 10.23 13.16 -25.07
CA ARG A 246 11.54 12.50 -25.12
C ARG A 246 11.40 11.03 -24.69
N VAL A 247 12.35 10.21 -25.09
CA VAL A 247 12.52 8.84 -24.60
C VAL A 247 13.96 8.67 -24.09
N LEU A 248 14.13 7.76 -23.13
CA LEU A 248 15.38 7.52 -22.42
C LEU A 248 15.84 6.06 -22.58
N PRO A 249 16.13 5.60 -23.80
CA PRO A 249 16.52 4.21 -24.02
C PRO A 249 17.89 3.90 -23.41
N ALA A 250 17.95 2.82 -22.64
CA ALA A 250 19.19 2.22 -22.15
C ALA A 250 19.28 0.76 -22.55
N VAL A 251 20.51 0.28 -22.73
CA VAL A 251 20.80 -1.12 -23.06
C VAL A 251 21.38 -1.79 -21.82
N TRP A 252 20.54 -2.58 -21.15
CA TRP A 252 20.82 -3.23 -19.89
C TRP A 252 21.33 -4.65 -20.10
N ILE A 253 22.24 -5.10 -19.24
CA ILE A 253 22.63 -6.50 -19.08
C ILE A 253 21.81 -7.06 -17.92
N ALA A 254 21.05 -8.13 -18.17
CA ALA A 254 20.25 -8.81 -17.16
C ALA A 254 21.11 -9.80 -16.35
N ASN A 255 22.14 -9.28 -15.68
CA ASN A 255 23.09 -10.05 -14.88
C ASN A 255 22.68 -10.12 -13.40
N ASP A 256 23.45 -10.85 -12.60
CA ASP A 256 23.20 -11.00 -11.15
C ASP A 256 23.19 -9.65 -10.42
N ARG A 257 23.97 -8.67 -10.88
CA ARG A 257 24.03 -7.33 -10.27
C ARG A 257 22.70 -6.59 -10.40
N LEU A 258 22.06 -6.65 -11.56
CA LEU A 258 20.70 -6.13 -11.74
C LEU A 258 19.72 -6.88 -10.82
N HIS A 259 19.80 -8.20 -10.77
CA HIS A 259 18.92 -9.02 -9.91
C HIS A 259 19.09 -8.70 -8.42
N GLU A 260 20.32 -8.47 -7.94
CA GLU A 260 20.60 -8.04 -6.57
C GLU A 260 19.95 -6.68 -6.28
N MET A 261 20.11 -5.70 -7.18
CA MET A 261 19.50 -4.39 -7.02
C MET A 261 17.97 -4.49 -6.94
N LEU A 262 17.35 -5.27 -7.82
CA LEU A 262 15.90 -5.48 -7.81
C LEU A 262 15.45 -6.35 -6.63
N GLY A 263 16.29 -7.25 -6.14
CA GLY A 263 15.97 -8.10 -4.99
C GLY A 263 15.89 -7.33 -3.67
N ARG A 264 16.48 -6.13 -3.59
CA ARG A 264 16.41 -5.26 -2.41
C ARG A 264 15.02 -4.62 -2.30
N ARG A 265 14.10 -5.34 -1.65
CA ARG A 265 12.74 -4.89 -1.36
C ARG A 265 12.61 -4.39 0.08
N ARG A 266 11.78 -3.37 0.26
CA ARG A 266 11.37 -2.88 1.58
C ARG A 266 9.86 -2.68 1.63
N PRO A 267 9.24 -2.73 2.83
CA PRO A 267 7.83 -2.41 2.99
C PRO A 267 7.49 -1.01 2.48
N PHE A 268 6.27 -0.84 1.98
CA PHE A 268 5.73 0.45 1.56
C PHE A 268 4.26 0.55 1.99
N LEU A 269 3.70 1.76 1.94
CA LEU A 269 2.31 1.99 2.29
C LEU A 269 1.41 1.48 1.15
N THR A 270 0.64 0.43 1.40
CA THR A 270 -0.24 -0.17 0.39
C THR A 270 -1.61 0.51 0.40
N ALA A 271 -2.34 0.41 -0.72
CA ALA A 271 -3.71 0.88 -0.79
C ALA A 271 -4.61 0.15 0.23
N LYS A 272 -4.39 -1.16 0.46
CA LYS A 272 -5.06 -1.90 1.55
C LYS A 272 -4.87 -1.18 2.88
N ARG A 273 -3.62 -0.90 3.29
CA ARG A 273 -3.30 -0.25 4.56
C ARG A 273 -3.97 1.12 4.66
N LEU A 274 -3.96 1.91 3.59
CA LEU A 274 -4.58 3.22 3.61
C LEU A 274 -6.11 3.17 3.72
N LEU A 275 -6.75 2.26 2.97
CA LEU A 275 -8.19 2.06 2.96
C LEU A 275 -8.72 1.51 4.29
N SER A 276 -7.89 0.83 5.08
CA SER A 276 -8.19 0.38 6.45
C SER A 276 -7.69 1.33 7.54
N ASN A 277 -7.21 2.54 7.19
CA ASN A 277 -6.73 3.53 8.15
C ASN A 277 -7.83 4.52 8.56
N GLN A 278 -8.03 4.72 9.86
CA GLN A 278 -9.09 5.59 10.39
C GLN A 278 -8.95 7.05 9.93
N THR A 279 -7.74 7.61 10.00
CA THR A 279 -7.47 9.01 9.61
C THR A 279 -7.79 9.24 8.14
N PHE A 280 -7.42 8.30 7.28
CA PHE A 280 -7.74 8.38 5.85
C PHE A 280 -9.25 8.40 5.62
N ARG A 281 -9.99 7.48 6.25
CA ARG A 281 -11.46 7.42 6.14
C ARG A 281 -12.15 8.68 6.65
N ASP A 282 -11.59 9.34 7.66
CA ASP A 282 -12.14 10.60 8.17
C ASP A 282 -11.88 11.78 7.24
N LEU A 283 -10.72 11.83 6.59
CA LEU A 283 -10.33 12.93 5.71
C LEU A 283 -10.83 12.80 4.26
N TYR A 284 -10.99 11.58 3.74
CA TYR A 284 -11.21 11.29 2.30
C TYR A 284 -12.54 10.55 1.98
N ARG A 285 -13.58 10.82 2.76
CA ARG A 285 -14.87 10.08 2.78
C ARG A 285 -15.50 9.78 1.41
N THR A 286 -15.49 10.72 0.47
CA THR A 286 -16.28 10.65 -0.77
C THR A 286 -15.47 10.47 -2.05
N ASP A 287 -14.16 10.72 -2.03
CA ASP A 287 -13.35 10.87 -3.26
C ASP A 287 -12.36 9.73 -3.52
N THR A 288 -12.51 8.60 -2.81
CA THR A 288 -11.52 7.53 -2.88
C THR A 288 -11.77 6.57 -4.05
N LEU A 289 -12.98 6.02 -4.16
CA LEU A 289 -13.35 4.99 -5.15
C LEU A 289 -14.51 5.48 -6.01
N ASP A 290 -14.63 5.00 -7.24
CA ASP A 290 -15.83 5.22 -8.06
C ASP A 290 -16.95 4.25 -7.67
N ILE A 291 -18.21 4.66 -7.93
CA ILE A 291 -19.42 3.91 -7.53
C ILE A 291 -19.42 2.49 -8.12
N ASP A 292 -18.94 2.34 -9.36
CA ASP A 292 -18.91 1.06 -10.07
C ASP A 292 -17.59 0.29 -9.87
N GLN A 293 -16.60 0.89 -9.20
CA GLN A 293 -15.28 0.30 -9.02
C GLN A 293 -15.32 -0.76 -7.91
N ARG A 294 -14.71 -1.92 -8.19
CA ARG A 294 -14.59 -3.04 -7.25
C ARG A 294 -13.15 -3.48 -7.22
N LEU A 295 -12.46 -3.17 -6.13
CA LEU A 295 -11.04 -3.50 -6.00
C LEU A 295 -10.87 -4.68 -5.07
N LYS A 296 -10.11 -5.67 -5.54
CA LYS A 296 -9.85 -6.91 -4.82
C LYS A 296 -8.82 -6.66 -3.73
N ILE A 297 -9.16 -7.10 -2.53
CA ILE A 297 -8.23 -7.25 -1.41
C ILE A 297 -8.14 -8.75 -1.12
N THR A 298 -6.94 -9.31 -1.20
CA THR A 298 -6.70 -10.74 -1.01
C THR A 298 -6.86 -11.16 0.44
N SER A 299 -6.52 -10.27 1.38
CA SER A 299 -6.72 -10.48 2.81
C SER A 299 -6.98 -9.19 3.58
N LEU A 300 -8.08 -9.14 4.31
CA LEU A 300 -8.40 -8.11 5.30
C LEU A 300 -9.05 -8.78 6.52
N THR A 301 -8.68 -8.32 7.72
CA THR A 301 -9.27 -8.83 8.95
C THR A 301 -10.46 -7.98 9.36
N PHE A 302 -11.59 -8.64 9.63
CA PHE A 302 -12.81 -8.02 10.11
C PHE A 302 -13.04 -8.36 11.59
N LEU A 303 -13.39 -7.34 12.37
CA LEU A 303 -13.83 -7.46 13.74
C LEU A 303 -15.25 -6.93 13.84
N PHE A 304 -16.14 -7.76 14.38
CA PHE A 304 -17.50 -7.37 14.74
C PHE A 304 -17.65 -7.39 16.26
N THR A 305 -18.27 -6.35 16.80
CA THR A 305 -18.72 -6.31 18.20
C THR A 305 -20.24 -6.30 18.29
N ASP A 306 -20.77 -6.62 19.47
CA ASP A 306 -22.18 -6.45 19.83
C ASP A 306 -22.28 -6.35 21.36
N LEU A 307 -23.21 -5.54 21.86
CA LEU A 307 -23.42 -5.41 23.31
C LEU A 307 -24.50 -6.41 23.76
N LYS A 308 -24.11 -7.37 24.59
CA LYS A 308 -25.05 -8.37 25.09
C LYS A 308 -26.13 -7.71 25.93
N GLY A 309 -27.39 -7.90 25.52
CA GLY A 309 -28.56 -7.44 26.27
C GLY A 309 -28.78 -5.93 26.19
N SER A 310 -28.34 -5.27 25.12
CA SER A 310 -28.54 -3.83 24.91
C SER A 310 -29.98 -3.37 25.03
N THR A 311 -30.95 -4.14 24.50
CA THR A 311 -32.39 -3.83 24.68
C THR A 311 -32.79 -3.77 26.16
N GLN A 312 -32.36 -4.74 26.97
CA GLN A 312 -32.67 -4.79 28.41
C GLN A 312 -31.92 -3.70 29.19
N LEU A 313 -30.73 -3.31 28.71
CA LEU A 313 -29.99 -2.17 29.23
C LEU A 313 -30.80 -0.88 29.00
N TYR A 314 -31.30 -0.65 27.78
CA TYR A 314 -32.09 0.53 27.42
C TYR A 314 -33.37 0.66 28.25
N GLU A 315 -34.12 -0.43 28.40
CA GLU A 315 -35.33 -0.46 29.24
C GLU A 315 -35.04 -0.13 30.71
N ARG A 316 -33.89 -0.57 31.24
CA ARG A 316 -33.54 -0.39 32.66
C ARG A 316 -33.05 1.02 32.97
N VAL A 317 -32.24 1.62 32.11
CA VAL A 317 -31.57 2.91 32.40
C VAL A 317 -32.29 4.11 31.76
N GLY A 318 -33.22 3.86 30.83
CA GLY A 318 -33.92 4.89 30.06
C GLY A 318 -33.07 5.45 28.91
N ASP A 319 -33.75 5.97 27.89
CA ASP A 319 -33.14 6.30 26.59
C ASP A 319 -31.97 7.29 26.68
N LEU A 320 -32.07 8.32 27.54
CA LEU A 320 -31.02 9.34 27.63
C LEU A 320 -29.73 8.79 28.25
N ALA A 321 -29.84 8.06 29.37
CA ALA A 321 -28.69 7.45 30.02
C ALA A 321 -28.10 6.31 29.18
N ALA A 322 -28.94 5.59 28.44
CA ALA A 322 -28.52 4.60 27.47
C ALA A 322 -27.72 5.24 26.33
N TYR A 323 -28.18 6.36 25.79
CA TYR A 323 -27.49 7.08 24.73
C TYR A 323 -26.11 7.55 25.14
N ASP A 324 -25.98 8.20 26.31
CA ASP A 324 -24.69 8.66 26.82
C ASP A 324 -23.71 7.49 27.04
N LEU A 325 -24.22 6.37 27.55
CA LEU A 325 -23.44 5.16 27.77
C LEU A 325 -22.95 4.53 26.46
N VAL A 326 -23.82 4.43 25.46
CA VAL A 326 -23.46 3.93 24.12
C VAL A 326 -22.46 4.86 23.44
N ARG A 327 -22.59 6.17 23.63
CA ARG A 327 -21.62 7.15 23.10
C ARG A 327 -20.24 7.00 23.74
N GLU A 328 -20.18 6.87 25.07
CA GLU A 328 -18.91 6.60 25.77
C GLU A 328 -18.29 5.28 25.31
N HIS A 329 -19.13 4.24 25.18
CA HIS A 329 -18.73 2.94 24.64
C HIS A 329 -18.10 3.05 23.25
N PHE A 330 -18.76 3.71 22.30
CA PHE A 330 -18.22 3.90 20.95
C PHE A 330 -16.94 4.74 20.94
N GLY A 331 -16.83 5.76 21.78
CA GLY A 331 -15.60 6.53 21.93
C GLY A 331 -14.41 5.63 22.26
N VAL A 332 -14.55 4.78 23.28
CA VAL A 332 -13.51 3.83 23.70
C VAL A 332 -13.18 2.82 22.59
N LEU A 333 -14.19 2.26 21.91
CA LEU A 333 -13.94 1.30 20.82
C LEU A 333 -13.19 1.96 19.66
N ASN A 334 -13.62 3.14 19.22
CA ASN A 334 -13.00 3.84 18.11
C ASN A 334 -11.53 4.20 18.41
N GLU A 335 -11.24 4.66 19.62
CA GLU A 335 -9.87 4.94 20.07
C GLU A 335 -8.98 3.69 20.03
N ILE A 336 -9.50 2.54 20.49
CA ILE A 336 -8.75 1.28 20.48
C ILE A 336 -8.52 0.78 19.05
N VAL A 337 -9.54 0.83 18.19
CA VAL A 337 -9.41 0.44 16.77
C VAL A 337 -8.33 1.27 16.08
N ALA A 338 -8.37 2.59 16.23
CA ALA A 338 -7.38 3.49 15.62
C ALA A 338 -5.97 3.27 16.20
N ALA A 339 -5.85 3.01 17.50
CA ALA A 339 -4.56 2.75 18.15
C ALA A 339 -3.93 1.41 17.74
N GLU A 340 -4.71 0.49 17.18
CA GLU A 340 -4.27 -0.80 16.66
C GLU A 340 -4.25 -0.82 15.12
N ALA A 341 -4.00 0.34 14.48
CA ALA A 341 -3.89 0.49 13.03
C ALA A 341 -5.13 0.06 12.22
N GLY A 342 -6.30 -0.03 12.87
CA GLY A 342 -7.56 -0.36 12.23
C GLY A 342 -8.42 0.85 11.90
N ALA A 343 -9.58 0.57 11.33
CA ALA A 343 -10.62 1.55 11.09
C ALA A 343 -12.01 1.03 11.40
N VAL A 344 -12.86 1.90 11.95
CA VAL A 344 -14.29 1.64 12.04
C VAL A 344 -14.93 1.88 10.69
N VAL A 345 -15.54 0.81 10.14
CA VAL A 345 -16.24 0.88 8.86
C VAL A 345 -17.59 1.54 9.05
N LYS A 346 -18.37 1.00 10.00
CA LYS A 346 -19.71 1.48 10.36
C LYS A 346 -20.16 0.93 11.72
N THR A 347 -21.15 1.58 12.29
CA THR A 347 -21.89 1.12 13.47
C THR A 347 -23.24 0.54 13.06
N ILE A 348 -23.70 -0.51 13.73
CA ILE A 348 -24.98 -1.18 13.46
C ILE A 348 -25.74 -1.29 14.79
N GLY A 349 -26.58 -0.31 15.11
CA GLY A 349 -27.11 -0.19 16.48
C GLY A 349 -25.98 0.12 17.46
N ASP A 350 -25.74 -0.77 18.41
CA ASP A 350 -24.66 -0.82 19.41
C ASP A 350 -23.44 -1.66 18.98
N ALA A 351 -23.49 -2.29 17.80
CA ALA A 351 -22.40 -3.05 17.22
C ALA A 351 -21.41 -2.16 16.44
N VAL A 352 -20.13 -2.53 16.45
CA VAL A 352 -19.08 -1.97 15.60
C VAL A 352 -18.64 -3.00 14.58
N MET A 353 -18.56 -2.59 13.32
CA MET A 353 -17.79 -3.28 12.28
C MET A 353 -16.49 -2.52 12.05
N ALA A 354 -15.36 -3.17 12.31
CA ALA A 354 -14.03 -2.63 12.10
C ALA A 354 -13.20 -3.53 11.19
N THR A 355 -12.21 -2.93 10.52
CA THR A 355 -11.23 -3.64 9.71
C THR A 355 -9.81 -3.37 10.18
N PHE A 356 -8.94 -4.36 9.99
CA PHE A 356 -7.54 -4.32 10.36
C PHE A 356 -6.69 -4.91 9.23
N PRO A 357 -5.46 -4.41 9.03
CA PRO A 357 -4.58 -4.86 7.95
C PRO A 357 -4.12 -6.32 8.12
N THR A 358 -4.05 -6.81 9.37
CA THR A 358 -3.63 -8.17 9.74
C THR A 358 -4.38 -8.67 11.00
N PRO A 359 -4.40 -9.99 11.26
CA PRO A 359 -5.15 -10.60 12.37
C PRO A 359 -4.70 -10.19 13.78
N ASP A 360 -3.40 -9.98 13.97
CA ASP A 360 -2.79 -9.69 15.27
C ASP A 360 -3.20 -8.32 15.83
N HIS A 361 -3.36 -7.33 14.94
CA HIS A 361 -3.94 -6.03 15.27
C HIS A 361 -5.41 -6.15 15.73
N ALA A 362 -6.21 -6.96 15.03
CA ALA A 362 -7.61 -7.18 15.40
C ALA A 362 -7.73 -7.89 16.75
N LEU A 363 -6.89 -8.91 17.02
CA LEU A 363 -6.88 -9.59 18.32
C LEU A 363 -6.45 -8.63 19.44
N SER A 364 -5.39 -7.84 19.23
CA SER A 364 -4.92 -6.84 20.20
C SER A 364 -6.02 -5.84 20.53
N ALA A 365 -6.72 -5.34 19.51
CA ALA A 365 -7.88 -4.48 19.68
C ALA A 365 -8.98 -5.18 20.49
N ALA A 366 -9.36 -6.41 20.15
CA ALA A 366 -10.40 -7.16 20.85
C ALA A 366 -10.11 -7.35 22.34
N LEU A 367 -8.86 -7.72 22.67
CA LEU A 367 -8.41 -7.89 24.05
C LEU A 367 -8.48 -6.56 24.82
N ARG A 368 -7.99 -5.47 24.23
CA ARG A 368 -8.05 -4.13 24.82
C ARG A 368 -9.48 -3.65 24.99
N MET A 369 -10.37 -3.90 24.03
CA MET A 369 -11.79 -3.54 24.12
C MET A 369 -12.45 -4.24 25.31
N ARG A 370 -12.19 -5.54 25.48
CA ARG A 370 -12.70 -6.32 26.61
C ARG A 370 -12.21 -5.77 27.95
N GLU A 371 -10.91 -5.48 28.06
CA GLU A 371 -10.31 -4.89 29.26
C GLU A 371 -10.90 -3.49 29.57
N ALA A 372 -11.08 -2.66 28.55
CA ALA A 372 -11.65 -1.32 28.70
C ALA A 372 -13.13 -1.36 29.14
N MET A 373 -13.93 -2.29 28.60
CA MET A 373 -15.31 -2.48 29.05
C MET A 373 -15.39 -2.98 30.49
N ARG A 374 -14.46 -3.84 30.90
CA ARG A 374 -14.34 -4.27 32.30
C ARG A 374 -14.05 -3.08 33.21
N ALA A 375 -13.08 -2.24 32.87
CA ALA A 375 -12.75 -1.05 33.66
C ALA A 375 -13.94 -0.07 33.73
N LEU A 376 -14.70 0.10 32.64
CA LEU A 376 -15.88 0.96 32.62
C LEU A 376 -17.01 0.40 33.51
N ASN A 377 -17.24 -0.90 33.48
CA ASN A 377 -18.15 -1.60 34.38
C ASN A 377 -17.77 -1.42 35.85
N GLU A 378 -16.49 -1.61 36.19
CA GLU A 378 -15.96 -1.45 37.55
C GLU A 378 -16.18 -0.02 38.08
N ARG A 379 -15.88 1.01 37.26
CA ARG A 379 -16.13 2.43 37.62
C ARG A 379 -17.62 2.74 37.85
N ARG A 380 -18.51 2.07 37.13
CA ARG A 380 -19.97 2.27 37.22
C ARG A 380 -20.61 1.43 38.32
N GLY A 381 -19.90 0.45 38.89
CA GLY A 381 -20.48 -0.52 39.83
C GLY A 381 -21.61 -1.34 39.20
N ARG A 382 -21.45 -1.72 37.93
CA ARG A 382 -22.39 -2.52 37.13
C ARG A 382 -21.60 -3.53 36.29
N GLU A 383 -22.25 -4.57 35.78
CA GLU A 383 -21.63 -5.56 34.87
C GLU A 383 -22.39 -5.70 33.55
N ASP A 384 -23.00 -4.61 33.08
CA ASP A 384 -23.92 -4.63 31.94
C ASP A 384 -23.28 -4.32 30.59
N LEU A 385 -22.02 -3.85 30.55
CA LEU A 385 -21.28 -3.69 29.30
C LEU A 385 -20.49 -4.96 28.97
N LEU A 386 -21.17 -5.95 28.39
CA LEU A 386 -20.55 -7.20 27.97
C LEU A 386 -20.46 -7.24 26.45
N LEU A 387 -19.23 -7.20 25.94
CA LEU A 387 -18.97 -7.28 24.51
C LEU A 387 -18.88 -8.71 24.03
N LYS A 388 -19.63 -9.00 22.97
CA LYS A 388 -19.45 -10.17 22.11
C LYS A 388 -18.55 -9.76 20.96
N ILE A 389 -17.43 -10.44 20.74
CA ILE A 389 -16.47 -10.09 19.70
C ILE A 389 -16.25 -11.29 18.77
N GLY A 390 -16.29 -11.05 17.46
CA GLY A 390 -15.95 -12.03 16.44
C GLY A 390 -14.90 -11.50 15.48
N ILE A 391 -13.91 -12.32 15.15
CA ILE A 391 -12.81 -11.95 14.25
C ILE A 391 -12.69 -12.99 13.13
N HIS A 392 -12.56 -12.53 11.89
CA HIS A 392 -12.26 -13.39 10.75
C HIS A 392 -11.43 -12.63 9.71
N GLU A 393 -10.52 -13.33 9.06
CA GLU A 393 -9.68 -12.83 7.98
C GLU A 393 -9.99 -13.56 6.68
N GLY A 394 -10.02 -12.80 5.56
CA GLY A 394 -10.10 -13.39 4.23
C GLY A 394 -10.25 -12.35 3.11
N PRO A 395 -10.44 -12.81 1.86
CA PRO A 395 -10.55 -11.93 0.70
C PRO A 395 -11.87 -11.16 0.68
N CYS A 396 -11.81 -9.91 0.24
CA CYS A 396 -13.00 -9.06 0.08
C CYS A 396 -12.87 -8.09 -1.10
N LEU A 397 -13.97 -7.41 -1.41
CA LEU A 397 -14.01 -6.29 -2.34
C LEU A 397 -14.18 -5.00 -1.55
N ALA A 398 -13.31 -4.02 -1.82
CA ALA A 398 -13.55 -2.64 -1.43
C ALA A 398 -14.51 -2.00 -2.44
N VAL A 399 -15.57 -1.36 -1.94
CA VAL A 399 -16.65 -0.76 -2.73
C VAL A 399 -17.08 0.58 -2.15
N MET A 400 -17.80 1.39 -2.93
CA MET A 400 -18.54 2.55 -2.42
C MET A 400 -20.01 2.19 -2.21
N LEU A 401 -20.53 2.46 -1.02
CA LEU A 401 -21.94 2.30 -0.69
C LEU A 401 -22.41 3.52 0.12
N ASN A 402 -23.48 4.19 -0.33
CA ASN A 402 -24.01 5.41 0.29
C ASN A 402 -22.93 6.50 0.47
N ASP A 403 -22.14 6.75 -0.58
CA ASP A 403 -21.04 7.72 -0.60
C ASP A 403 -19.97 7.48 0.48
N ARG A 404 -19.87 6.24 0.97
CA ARG A 404 -18.83 5.82 1.91
C ARG A 404 -18.18 4.53 1.44
N GLN A 405 -16.90 4.42 1.73
CA GLN A 405 -16.17 3.18 1.52
C GLN A 405 -16.73 2.07 2.42
N ASP A 406 -17.09 0.93 1.84
CA ASP A 406 -17.57 -0.27 2.52
C ASP A 406 -16.88 -1.51 1.93
N TYR A 407 -17.18 -2.68 2.49
CA TYR A 407 -16.61 -3.94 2.06
C TYR A 407 -17.70 -4.96 1.74
N PHE A 408 -17.48 -5.73 0.67
CA PHE A 408 -18.39 -6.77 0.22
C PHE A 408 -17.66 -8.11 0.07
N GLY A 409 -18.32 -9.20 0.45
CA GLY A 409 -17.80 -10.56 0.28
C GLY A 409 -18.24 -11.52 1.38
N GLN A 410 -17.95 -12.81 1.19
CA GLN A 410 -18.25 -13.86 2.17
C GLN A 410 -17.53 -13.63 3.51
N THR A 411 -16.31 -13.11 3.48
CA THR A 411 -15.51 -12.81 4.69
C THR A 411 -16.24 -11.89 5.67
N VAL A 412 -16.95 -10.87 5.19
CA VAL A 412 -17.74 -9.96 6.04
C VAL A 412 -18.85 -10.73 6.77
N ASN A 413 -19.55 -11.62 6.06
CA ASN A 413 -20.62 -12.43 6.61
C ASN A 413 -20.10 -13.46 7.62
N ILE A 414 -18.96 -14.10 7.35
CA ILE A 414 -18.32 -15.03 8.28
C ILE A 414 -17.98 -14.32 9.58
N ALA A 415 -17.33 -13.15 9.52
CA ALA A 415 -16.94 -12.38 10.71
C ALA A 415 -18.14 -12.04 11.62
N SER A 416 -19.24 -11.56 11.03
CA SER A 416 -20.48 -11.29 11.75
C SER A 416 -21.12 -12.56 12.35
N ARG A 417 -21.05 -13.71 11.66
CA ARG A 417 -21.56 -14.99 12.17
C ARG A 417 -20.69 -15.54 13.30
N VAL A 418 -19.37 -15.37 13.22
CA VAL A 418 -18.43 -15.74 14.28
C VAL A 418 -18.72 -14.92 15.54
N GLN A 419 -18.97 -13.62 15.41
CA GLN A 419 -19.36 -12.76 16.54
C GLN A 419 -20.65 -13.26 17.21
N ASN A 420 -21.63 -13.73 16.44
CA ASN A 420 -22.89 -14.23 16.98
C ASN A 420 -22.74 -15.45 17.90
N LEU A 421 -21.69 -16.26 17.72
CA LEU A 421 -21.38 -17.42 18.57
C LEU A 421 -20.92 -17.02 19.98
N ALA A 422 -20.37 -15.81 20.14
CA ALA A 422 -19.93 -15.34 21.43
C ALA A 422 -21.12 -15.21 22.40
N ALA A 423 -21.11 -15.99 23.48
CA ALA A 423 -22.20 -16.00 24.45
C ALA A 423 -21.98 -15.01 25.62
N SER A 424 -20.72 -14.59 25.86
CA SER A 424 -20.35 -13.70 26.97
C SER A 424 -19.08 -12.88 26.65
N ARG A 425 -18.18 -12.68 27.64
CA ARG A 425 -16.91 -11.94 27.56
C ARG A 425 -15.86 -12.58 26.62
N SER A 426 -16.20 -13.68 25.94
CA SER A 426 -15.29 -14.39 25.08
C SER A 426 -15.15 -13.73 23.70
N ILE A 427 -13.96 -13.86 23.15
CA ILE A 427 -13.64 -13.45 21.78
C ILE A 427 -13.68 -14.72 20.93
N PHE A 428 -14.46 -14.72 19.85
CA PHE A 428 -14.48 -15.81 18.90
C PHE A 428 -13.66 -15.44 17.67
N ALA A 429 -12.81 -16.35 17.21
CA ALA A 429 -11.96 -16.12 16.04
C ALA A 429 -11.87 -17.39 15.19
N THR A 430 -11.81 -17.24 13.85
CA THR A 430 -11.58 -18.40 12.97
C THR A 430 -10.13 -18.88 13.00
N GLY A 431 -9.87 -20.09 12.50
CA GLY A 431 -8.50 -20.62 12.33
C GLY A 431 -7.55 -19.66 11.61
N ALA A 432 -7.98 -19.02 10.53
CA ALA A 432 -7.18 -18.01 9.82
C ALA A 432 -6.62 -16.88 10.72
N VAL A 433 -7.33 -16.56 11.81
CA VAL A 433 -6.89 -15.54 12.78
C VAL A 433 -5.97 -16.17 13.82
N VAL A 434 -6.39 -17.27 14.45
CA VAL A 434 -5.62 -17.87 15.56
C VAL A 434 -4.29 -18.47 15.09
N GLU A 435 -4.27 -19.04 13.89
CA GLU A 435 -3.12 -19.71 13.30
C GLU A 435 -2.12 -18.73 12.65
N ASP A 436 -2.46 -17.44 12.56
CA ASP A 436 -1.52 -16.41 12.16
C ASP A 436 -0.33 -16.35 13.15
N PRO A 437 0.94 -16.33 12.67
CA PRO A 437 2.11 -16.40 13.53
C PRO A 437 2.21 -15.28 14.57
N GLN A 438 1.80 -14.05 14.26
CA GLN A 438 1.87 -12.93 15.21
C GLN A 438 0.76 -13.04 16.25
N THR A 439 -0.44 -13.40 15.80
CA THR A 439 -1.59 -13.65 16.67
C THR A 439 -1.30 -14.78 17.66
N SER A 440 -0.72 -15.89 17.19
CA SER A 440 -0.29 -17.01 18.03
C SER A 440 0.68 -16.55 19.13
N ARG A 441 1.66 -15.70 18.81
CA ARG A 441 2.60 -15.15 19.81
C ARG A 441 1.91 -14.29 20.87
N ILE A 442 0.91 -13.50 20.48
CA ILE A 442 0.13 -12.68 21.43
C ILE A 442 -0.67 -13.58 22.38
N ILE A 443 -1.30 -14.63 21.85
CA ILE A 443 -2.06 -15.61 22.63
C ILE A 443 -1.15 -16.31 23.63
N GLU A 444 -0.03 -16.86 23.16
CA GLU A 444 0.95 -17.55 24.01
C GLU A 444 1.58 -16.63 25.05
N GLY A 445 1.99 -15.42 24.64
CA GLY A 445 2.61 -14.43 25.52
C GLY A 445 1.68 -13.94 26.63
N ARG A 446 0.35 -14.03 26.43
CA ARG A 446 -0.66 -13.73 27.45
C ARG A 446 -1.15 -14.96 28.23
N GLY A 447 -0.62 -16.15 27.94
CA GLY A 447 -1.05 -17.40 28.59
C GLY A 447 -2.51 -17.76 28.30
N LEU A 448 -3.03 -17.35 27.13
CA LEU A 448 -4.40 -17.66 26.71
C LEU A 448 -4.42 -19.04 26.06
N HIS A 449 -5.49 -19.80 26.31
CA HIS A 449 -5.69 -21.13 25.74
C HIS A 449 -6.98 -21.16 24.92
N PRO A 450 -6.91 -20.86 23.61
CA PRO A 450 -8.08 -20.89 22.74
C PRO A 450 -8.67 -22.30 22.67
N THR A 451 -9.99 -22.41 22.81
CA THR A 451 -10.69 -23.70 22.72
C THR A 451 -11.31 -23.85 21.34
N LEU A 452 -10.86 -24.85 20.58
CA LEU A 452 -11.40 -25.17 19.26
C LEU A 452 -12.84 -25.70 19.37
N GLN A 453 -13.71 -25.15 18.52
CA GLN A 453 -15.08 -25.56 18.30
C GLN A 453 -15.29 -25.72 16.79
N ARG A 454 -15.79 -26.88 16.36
CA ARG A 454 -16.26 -27.06 14.98
C ARG A 454 -17.74 -26.77 14.95
N THR A 455 -18.14 -25.79 14.14
CA THR A 455 -19.53 -25.36 14.08
C THR A 455 -19.94 -24.96 12.68
N ALA A 456 -21.18 -25.25 12.34
CA ALA A 456 -21.79 -24.77 11.10
C ALA A 456 -22.26 -23.33 11.29
N LEU A 457 -21.77 -22.42 10.46
CA LEU A 457 -22.26 -21.05 10.44
C LEU A 457 -23.56 -21.00 9.65
N ARG A 458 -24.60 -20.37 10.20
CA ARG A 458 -25.94 -20.31 9.60
C ARG A 458 -25.88 -19.86 8.14
N GLY A 459 -26.33 -20.70 7.20
CA GLY A 459 -26.34 -20.38 5.77
C GLY A 459 -24.96 -20.51 5.11
N MET A 460 -24.08 -21.36 5.63
CA MET A 460 -22.86 -21.85 4.97
C MET A 460 -22.91 -23.37 4.90
N SER A 461 -22.36 -23.94 3.83
CA SER A 461 -22.31 -25.39 3.62
C SER A 461 -21.26 -26.08 4.48
N ASP A 462 -20.20 -25.34 4.85
CA ASP A 462 -18.99 -25.93 5.43
C ASP A 462 -18.95 -25.74 6.95
N GLU A 463 -18.36 -26.71 7.66
CA GLU A 463 -18.00 -26.55 9.06
C GLU A 463 -16.77 -25.65 9.20
N PHE A 464 -16.85 -24.68 10.10
CA PHE A 464 -15.74 -23.78 10.39
C PHE A 464 -15.02 -24.19 11.68
N SER A 465 -13.70 -24.14 11.64
CA SER A 465 -12.86 -24.18 12.84
C SER A 465 -12.87 -22.79 13.48
N VAL A 466 -13.59 -22.68 14.60
CA VAL A 466 -13.70 -21.43 15.37
C VAL A 466 -13.14 -21.66 16.76
N TYR A 467 -12.42 -20.68 17.29
CA TYR A 467 -11.76 -20.74 18.57
C TYR A 467 -12.40 -19.75 19.52
N GLU A 468 -12.76 -20.22 20.71
CA GLU A 468 -13.12 -19.35 21.82
C GLU A 468 -11.85 -18.95 22.58
N ILE A 469 -11.55 -17.66 22.60
CA ILE A 469 -10.42 -17.07 23.32
C ILE A 469 -10.95 -16.53 24.66
N PRO A 470 -10.47 -17.07 25.80
CA PRO A 470 -11.01 -16.78 27.13
C PRO A 470 -10.69 -15.36 27.62
#